data_AF-A0A1Q5UMG1-F1
#
_entry.id   AF-A0A1Q5UMG1-F1
#
_cell.length_a   1.000
_cell.length_b   1.000
_cell.length_c   1.000
_cell.angle_alpha   90.00
_cell.angle_beta   90.00
_cell.angle_gamma   90.00
#
_symmetry.space_group_name_H-M   'P 1'
#
loop_
_entity.id
_entity.type
_entity.pdbx_description
1 polymer ?
#
loop_
_entity_poly.entity_id
_entity_poly.type
_entity_poly.pdbx_seq_one_letter_code
_entity_poly.pdbx_strand_id
1 'polypeptide(L)'
;MLFRYTSESVIPPVAQRYLGSPVHPIRPKIAYMHEHRDPNALWWRVSVSHLNQFKRTVRSWCARRARIAFQEALKRQGFDRLGHHLDLSSSIQKQALLGSLDITIRPSCVHQSFEAVQKDADFLLQSLLKQRERRGERATHKTKSS
;
A
#
# COMPACT_ATOMS: atom_id res chain seq x y z
N MET A 1 -5.16 10.66 5.56
CA MET A 1 -5.37 9.19 5.59
C MET A 1 -4.44 8.56 6.64
N LEU A 2 -4.63 7.29 7.00
CA LEU A 2 -3.70 6.52 7.84
C LEU A 2 -3.10 5.37 7.03
N PHE A 3 -1.90 4.92 7.39
CA PHE A 3 -1.26 3.80 6.71
C PHE A 3 -0.57 2.84 7.67
N ARG A 4 -0.48 1.58 7.25
CA ARG A 4 0.35 0.55 7.87
C ARG A 4 1.21 -0.09 6.80
N TYR A 5 2.52 0.02 6.95
CA TYR A 5 3.50 -0.57 6.04
C TYR A 5 4.27 -1.69 6.72
N THR A 6 4.48 -2.79 5.99
CA THR A 6 5.39 -3.88 6.36
C THR A 6 6.28 -4.21 5.16
N SER A 7 7.57 -4.43 5.40
CA SER A 7 8.50 -4.87 4.35
C SER A 7 8.21 -6.29 3.87
N GLU A 8 7.50 -7.08 4.68
CA GLU A 8 7.07 -8.43 4.36
C GLU A 8 5.76 -8.44 3.57
N SER A 9 5.64 -9.42 2.67
CA SER A 9 4.41 -9.71 1.93
C SER A 9 3.39 -10.40 2.85
N VAL A 10 2.66 -9.61 3.63
CA VAL A 10 1.63 -10.11 4.55
C VAL A 10 0.30 -10.37 3.81
N ILE A 11 -0.39 -11.45 4.17
CA ILE A 11 -1.75 -11.74 3.70
C ILE A 11 -2.73 -10.79 4.42
N PRO A 12 -3.58 -10.04 3.71
CA PRO A 12 -4.49 -9.11 4.35
C PRO A 12 -5.58 -9.85 5.15
N PRO A 13 -6.11 -9.27 6.25
CA PRO A 13 -7.11 -9.93 7.12
C PRO A 13 -8.36 -10.43 6.38
N VAL A 14 -8.77 -9.70 5.33
CA VAL A 14 -9.91 -10.10 4.48
C VAL A 14 -9.64 -11.41 3.75
N ALA A 15 -8.44 -11.59 3.21
CA ALA A 15 -8.06 -12.84 2.55
C ALA A 15 -7.90 -13.97 3.58
N GLN A 16 -7.31 -13.67 4.73
CA GLN A 16 -7.14 -14.63 5.81
C GLN A 16 -8.46 -15.24 6.29
N ARG A 17 -9.55 -14.45 6.33
CA ARG A 17 -10.90 -14.95 6.65
C ARG A 17 -11.35 -16.08 5.72
N TYR A 18 -11.09 -15.94 4.42
CA TYR A 18 -11.48 -16.96 3.43
C TYR A 18 -10.54 -18.15 3.43
N LEU A 19 -9.24 -17.93 3.62
CA LEU A 19 -8.25 -19.00 3.70
C LEU A 19 -8.48 -19.92 4.91
N GLY A 20 -8.91 -19.34 6.03
CA GLY A 20 -9.25 -20.06 7.26
C GLY A 20 -10.61 -20.78 7.22
N SER A 21 -11.40 -20.65 6.14
CA SER A 21 -12.67 -21.37 5.97
C SER A 21 -12.54 -22.40 4.84
N PRO A 22 -12.26 -23.68 5.15
CA PRO A 22 -11.95 -24.70 4.14
C PRO A 22 -13.04 -24.89 3.08
N VAL A 23 -14.30 -24.71 3.49
CA VAL A 23 -15.50 -24.91 2.66
C VAL A 23 -15.88 -23.71 1.81
N HIS A 24 -15.20 -22.57 1.94
CA HIS A 24 -15.62 -21.35 1.25
C HIS A 24 -15.31 -21.44 -0.26
N PRO A 25 -16.29 -21.22 -1.16
CA PRO A 25 -16.11 -21.45 -2.60
C PRO A 25 -15.03 -20.57 -3.25
N ILE A 26 -14.81 -19.35 -2.73
CA ILE A 26 -13.74 -18.46 -3.24
C ILE A 26 -12.33 -18.86 -2.77
N ARG A 27 -12.20 -19.76 -1.78
CA ARG A 27 -10.91 -20.08 -1.14
C ARG A 27 -9.85 -20.54 -2.14
N PRO A 28 -10.11 -21.46 -3.10
CA PRO A 28 -9.08 -21.91 -4.04
C PRO A 28 -8.49 -20.76 -4.84
N LYS A 29 -9.32 -19.81 -5.28
CA LYS A 29 -8.88 -18.62 -6.02
C LYS A 29 -8.00 -17.71 -5.16
N ILE A 30 -8.37 -17.47 -3.90
CA ILE A 30 -7.59 -16.62 -2.99
C ILE A 30 -6.26 -17.29 -2.63
N ALA A 31 -6.27 -18.60 -2.38
CA ALA A 31 -5.05 -19.37 -2.11
C ALA A 31 -4.07 -19.28 -3.28
N TYR A 32 -4.54 -19.57 -4.50
CA TYR A 32 -3.74 -19.48 -5.71
C TYR A 32 -3.15 -18.07 -5.91
N MET A 33 -3.95 -17.03 -5.74
CA MET A 33 -3.51 -15.63 -5.90
C MET A 33 -2.41 -15.23 -4.89
N HIS A 34 -2.43 -15.80 -3.67
CA HIS A 34 -1.42 -15.53 -2.64
C HIS A 34 -0.18 -16.41 -2.77
N GLU A 35 -0.31 -17.62 -3.32
CA GLU A 35 0.79 -18.52 -3.62
C GLU A 35 1.63 -18.02 -4.81
N HIS A 36 0.97 -17.53 -5.86
CA HIS A 36 1.62 -16.99 -7.08
C HIS A 36 1.89 -15.49 -6.98
N ARG A 37 2.01 -14.98 -5.76
CA ARG A 37 2.15 -13.56 -5.49
C ARG A 37 3.60 -13.14 -5.75
N ASP A 38 3.81 -12.17 -6.65
CA ASP A 38 5.15 -11.61 -6.88
C ASP A 38 5.73 -11.00 -5.59
N PRO A 39 6.82 -11.58 -5.03
CA PRO A 39 7.45 -11.06 -3.83
C PRO A 39 8.15 -9.71 -4.06
N ASN A 40 8.45 -9.39 -5.32
CA ASN A 40 9.18 -8.20 -5.72
C ASN A 40 8.24 -7.03 -6.09
N ALA A 41 7.00 -7.02 -5.61
CA ALA A 41 6.05 -5.93 -5.81
C ALA A 41 5.61 -5.29 -4.48
N LEU A 42 5.22 -4.01 -4.54
CA LEU A 42 4.41 -3.36 -3.51
C LEU A 42 2.97 -3.83 -3.64
N TRP A 43 2.51 -4.49 -2.60
CA TRP A 43 1.13 -4.86 -2.45
C TRP A 43 0.39 -3.89 -1.57
N TRP A 44 -0.38 -3.01 -2.19
CA TRP A 44 -1.13 -2.03 -1.45
C TRP A 44 -2.64 -2.17 -1.64
N ARG A 45 -3.39 -1.78 -0.60
CA ARG A 45 -4.84 -1.76 -0.60
C ARG A 45 -5.36 -0.51 0.10
N VAL A 46 -6.61 -0.20 -0.19
CA VAL A 46 -7.36 0.86 0.49
C VAL A 46 -8.48 0.23 1.30
N SER A 47 -8.44 0.41 2.61
CA SER A 47 -9.46 -0.03 3.55
C SER A 47 -10.48 1.06 3.84
N VAL A 48 -11.76 0.66 3.83
CA VAL A 48 -12.92 1.49 4.19
C VAL A 48 -13.55 1.06 5.51
N SER A 49 -12.85 0.26 6.32
CA SER A 49 -13.36 -0.30 7.58
C SER A 49 -13.86 0.76 8.56
N HIS A 50 -13.31 1.99 8.51
CA HIS A 50 -13.70 3.09 9.39
C HIS A 50 -14.85 3.94 8.81
N LEU A 51 -15.45 3.53 7.69
CA LEU A 51 -16.52 4.25 7.02
C LEU A 51 -17.86 3.50 7.10
N ASN A 52 -18.01 2.55 8.04
CA ASN A 52 -19.19 1.69 8.14
C ASN A 52 -20.49 2.48 8.35
N GLN A 53 -20.41 3.64 9.02
CA GLN A 53 -21.51 4.58 9.22
C GLN A 53 -22.02 5.25 7.93
N PHE A 54 -21.23 5.26 6.86
CA PHE A 54 -21.63 5.86 5.58
C PHE A 54 -22.24 4.84 4.62
N LYS A 55 -23.10 5.29 3.71
CA LYS A 55 -23.69 4.44 2.66
C LYS A 55 -22.60 3.81 1.77
N ARG A 56 -22.88 2.64 1.21
CA ARG A 56 -21.97 1.89 0.33
C ARG A 56 -21.43 2.74 -0.82
N THR A 57 -22.26 3.57 -1.43
CA THR A 57 -21.88 4.48 -2.51
C THR A 57 -20.79 5.46 -2.08
N VAL A 58 -20.95 6.07 -0.90
CA VAL A 58 -19.96 6.99 -0.31
C VAL A 58 -18.65 6.27 0.00
N ARG A 59 -18.71 5.06 0.59
CA ARG A 59 -17.51 4.23 0.84
C ARG A 59 -16.75 3.91 -0.45
N SER A 60 -17.48 3.49 -1.49
CA SER A 60 -16.90 3.18 -2.80
C SER A 60 -16.24 4.40 -3.44
N TRP A 61 -16.93 5.56 -3.40
CA TRP A 61 -16.42 6.82 -3.91
C TRP A 61 -15.15 7.28 -3.20
N CYS A 62 -15.12 7.22 -1.86
CA CYS A 62 -13.93 7.55 -1.07
C CYS A 62 -12.76 6.61 -1.41
N ALA A 63 -13.01 5.30 -1.48
CA ALA A 63 -12.01 4.31 -1.85
C ALA A 63 -11.43 4.57 -3.24
N ARG A 64 -12.28 4.92 -4.22
CA ARG A 64 -11.84 5.25 -5.58
C ARG A 64 -10.92 6.46 -5.58
N ARG A 65 -11.32 7.56 -4.93
CA ARG A 65 -10.52 8.79 -4.86
C ARG A 65 -9.17 8.56 -4.19
N ALA A 66 -9.15 7.85 -3.06
CA ALA A 66 -7.91 7.51 -2.37
C ALA A 66 -6.96 6.66 -3.24
N ARG A 67 -7.49 5.68 -4.00
CA ARG A 67 -6.67 4.88 -4.94
C ARG A 67 -6.06 5.74 -6.04
N ILE A 68 -6.85 6.62 -6.64
CA ILE A 68 -6.37 7.52 -7.72
C ILE A 68 -5.28 8.43 -7.16
N ALA A 69 -5.55 9.11 -6.04
CA ALA A 69 -4.59 10.00 -5.40
C ALA A 69 -3.26 9.30 -5.06
N PHE A 70 -3.31 8.06 -4.54
CA PHE A 70 -2.11 7.30 -4.22
C PHE A 70 -1.35 6.84 -5.48
N GLN A 71 -2.04 6.42 -6.54
CA GLN A 71 -1.40 6.08 -7.81
C GLN A 71 -0.71 7.28 -8.46
N GLU A 72 -1.34 8.46 -8.39
CA GLU A 72 -0.75 9.70 -8.87
C GLU A 72 0.48 10.11 -8.04
N ALA A 73 0.43 9.91 -6.72
CA ALA A 73 1.59 10.13 -5.84
C ALA A 73 2.76 9.21 -6.21
N LEU A 74 2.50 7.90 -6.42
CA LEU A 74 3.52 6.96 -6.89
C LEU A 74 4.15 7.41 -8.20
N LYS A 75 3.33 7.72 -9.20
CA LYS A 75 3.79 8.16 -10.52
C LYS A 75 4.66 9.41 -10.44
N ARG A 76 4.27 10.41 -9.64
CA ARG A 76 5.05 11.64 -9.44
C ARG A 76 6.39 11.41 -8.76
N GLN A 77 6.50 10.37 -7.93
CA GLN A 77 7.75 9.94 -7.32
C GLN A 77 8.56 8.98 -8.19
N GLY A 78 8.13 8.74 -9.43
CA GLY A 78 8.84 7.88 -10.39
C GLY A 78 8.56 6.39 -10.21
N PHE A 79 7.49 6.01 -9.49
CA PHE A 79 7.10 4.62 -9.30
C PHE A 79 5.90 4.23 -10.16
N ASP A 80 5.88 2.97 -10.60
CA ASP A 80 4.67 2.32 -11.12
C ASP A 80 3.72 1.92 -9.97
N ARG A 81 2.50 1.50 -10.33
CA ARG A 81 1.46 1.01 -9.43
C ARG A 81 1.90 -0.16 -8.56
N LEU A 82 2.89 -0.92 -9.02
CA LEU A 82 3.50 -2.05 -8.30
C LEU A 82 4.73 -1.64 -7.45
N GLY A 83 5.07 -0.35 -7.37
CA GLY A 83 6.20 0.14 -6.58
C GLY A 83 7.57 -0.05 -7.25
N HIS A 84 7.63 -0.48 -8.51
CA HIS A 84 8.85 -0.47 -9.33
C HIS A 84 9.17 0.95 -9.82
N HIS A 85 10.44 1.26 -10.07
CA HIS A 85 10.80 2.54 -10.69
C HIS A 85 10.46 2.54 -12.18
N LEU A 86 9.94 3.66 -12.68
CA LEU A 86 9.62 3.86 -14.09
C LEU A 86 10.88 4.10 -14.93
N ASP A 87 11.91 4.74 -14.34
CA ASP A 87 13.19 4.99 -15.01
C ASP A 87 14.23 3.93 -14.63
N LEU A 88 14.46 2.98 -15.55
CA LEU A 88 15.54 1.99 -15.47
C LEU A 88 16.93 2.58 -15.80
N SER A 89 16.99 3.80 -16.34
CA SER A 89 18.23 4.45 -16.82
C SER A 89 18.98 5.23 -15.74
N SER A 90 18.35 5.47 -14.58
CA SER A 90 18.97 6.18 -13.47
C SER A 90 19.96 5.24 -12.77
N SER A 91 21.25 5.44 -12.98
CA SER A 91 22.38 4.71 -12.38
C SER A 91 22.44 4.74 -10.84
N ILE A 92 21.51 5.45 -10.19
CA ILE A 92 21.30 5.37 -8.75
C ILE A 92 20.31 4.23 -8.53
N GLN A 93 20.79 3.11 -7.99
CA GLN A 93 19.99 1.95 -7.55
C GLN A 93 18.96 2.35 -6.48
N LYS A 94 17.94 3.13 -6.86
CA LYS A 94 16.81 3.41 -5.98
C LYS A 94 16.05 2.10 -5.87
N GLN A 95 16.11 1.52 -4.68
CA GLN A 95 15.54 0.21 -4.43
C GLN A 95 14.01 0.26 -4.64
N ALA A 96 13.44 -0.71 -5.36
CA ALA A 96 11.99 -0.78 -5.62
C ALA A 96 11.20 -0.78 -4.30
N LEU A 97 10.02 -0.16 -4.27
CA LEU A 97 9.17 -0.19 -3.09
C LEU A 97 8.47 -1.56 -3.02
N LEU A 98 8.79 -2.33 -1.99
CA LEU A 98 8.33 -3.72 -1.82
C LEU A 98 7.54 -3.90 -0.52
N GLY A 99 6.77 -4.98 -0.44
CA GLY A 99 6.08 -5.41 0.78
C GLY A 99 4.58 -5.15 0.74
N SER A 100 3.97 -4.95 1.92
CA SER A 100 2.52 -4.75 2.04
C SER A 100 2.18 -3.39 2.66
N LEU A 101 1.19 -2.70 2.08
CA LEU A 101 0.69 -1.40 2.53
C LEU A 101 -0.84 -1.41 2.65
N ASP A 102 -1.37 -1.12 3.84
CA ASP A 102 -2.80 -0.88 4.04
C ASP A 102 -3.05 0.60 4.29
N ILE A 103 -3.86 1.22 3.43
CA ILE A 103 -4.24 2.63 3.52
C ILE A 103 -5.66 2.69 4.07
N THR A 104 -5.83 3.19 5.29
CA THR A 104 -7.14 3.34 5.93
C THR A 104 -7.67 4.76 5.73
N ILE A 105 -8.87 4.84 5.15
CA ILE A 105 -9.58 6.12 4.98
C ILE A 105 -10.23 6.52 6.30
N ARG A 106 -9.93 7.74 6.77
CA ARG A 106 -10.59 8.31 7.96
C ARG A 106 -11.97 8.87 7.59
N PRO A 107 -12.95 8.87 8.51
CA PRO A 107 -14.27 9.49 8.29
C PRO A 107 -14.19 10.93 7.78
N SER A 108 -13.22 11.72 8.25
CA SER A 108 -13.03 13.11 7.82
C SER A 108 -12.70 13.26 6.33
N CYS A 109 -12.14 12.24 5.68
CA CYS A 109 -11.83 12.28 4.25
C CYS A 109 -13.08 12.30 3.36
N VAL A 110 -14.27 11.98 3.88
CA VAL A 110 -15.52 12.02 3.12
C VAL A 110 -15.86 13.44 2.67
N HIS A 111 -15.59 14.44 3.51
CA HIS A 111 -15.90 15.85 3.25
C HIS A 111 -14.72 16.63 2.68
N GLN A 112 -13.56 15.99 2.50
CA GLN A 112 -12.37 16.65 1.99
C GLN A 112 -12.40 16.81 0.46
N SER A 113 -11.85 17.92 -0.02
CA SER A 113 -11.58 18.15 -1.45
C SER A 113 -10.61 17.10 -1.98
N PHE A 114 -10.61 16.88 -3.29
CA PHE A 114 -9.71 15.88 -3.89
C PHE A 114 -8.25 16.29 -3.76
N GLU A 115 -7.96 17.58 -3.88
CA GLU A 115 -6.63 18.15 -3.63
C GLU A 115 -6.11 17.83 -2.22
N ALA A 116 -6.97 17.93 -1.19
CA ALA A 116 -6.59 17.57 0.17
C ALA A 116 -6.26 16.06 0.29
N VAL A 117 -7.01 15.20 -0.40
CA VAL A 117 -6.74 13.75 -0.44
C VAL A 117 -5.44 13.44 -1.19
N GLN A 118 -5.11 14.19 -2.25
CA GLN A 118 -3.83 14.09 -2.96
C GLN A 118 -2.65 14.50 -2.07
N LYS A 119 -2.76 15.63 -1.36
CA LYS A 119 -1.74 16.07 -0.38
C LYS A 119 -1.53 15.03 0.72
N ASP A 120 -2.61 14.44 1.23
CA ASP A 120 -2.55 13.34 2.19
C ASP A 120 -1.83 12.11 1.63
N ALA A 121 -2.05 11.76 0.35
CA ALA A 121 -1.39 10.63 -0.31
C ALA A 121 0.11 10.89 -0.53
N ASP A 122 0.48 12.12 -0.90
CA ASP A 122 1.88 12.53 -1.04
C ASP A 122 2.63 12.45 0.27
N PHE A 123 2.04 13.02 1.32
CA PHE A 123 2.62 13.00 2.65
C PHE A 123 2.81 11.56 3.16
N LEU A 124 1.85 10.68 2.90
CA LEU A 124 1.93 9.25 3.20
C LEU A 124 3.13 8.62 2.48
N LEU A 125 3.23 8.78 1.17
CA LEU A 125 4.29 8.19 0.36
C LEU A 125 5.67 8.70 0.79
N GLN A 126 5.83 10.01 0.99
CA GLN A 126 7.06 10.60 1.50
C GLN A 126 7.44 10.07 2.89
N SER A 127 6.46 9.93 3.79
CA SER A 127 6.70 9.37 5.13
C SER A 127 7.17 7.93 5.05
N LEU A 128 6.60 7.15 4.14
CA LEU A 128 6.96 5.76 3.91
C LEU A 128 8.37 5.62 3.30
N LEU A 129 8.73 6.47 2.33
CA LEU A 129 10.08 6.51 1.75
C LEU A 129 11.12 6.87 2.81
N LYS A 130 10.86 7.90 3.64
CA LYS A 130 11.73 8.28 4.77
C LYS A 130 11.87 7.16 5.81
N GLN A 131 10.77 6.46 6.13
CA GLN A 131 10.81 5.33 7.07
C GLN A 131 11.70 4.21 6.56
N ARG A 132 11.72 4.00 5.24
CA ARG A 132 12.56 2.99 4.59
C ARG A 132 14.03 3.38 4.58
N GLU A 133 14.37 4.62 4.22
CA GLU A 133 15.74 5.14 4.26
C GLU A 133 16.36 4.91 5.65
N ARG A 134 15.63 5.29 6.70
CA ARG A 134 16.04 5.06 8.10
C ARG A 134 16.24 3.59 8.47
N ARG A 135 15.46 2.66 7.87
CA ARG A 135 15.64 1.22 8.09
C ARG A 135 16.84 0.68 7.32
N GLY A 136 17.08 1.18 6.10
CA GLY A 136 18.25 0.85 5.29
C GLY A 136 19.56 1.27 5.97
N GLU A 137 19.61 2.49 6.52
CA GLU A 137 20.74 3.02 7.30
C GLU A 137 21.05 2.16 8.54
N ARG A 138 20.03 1.68 9.24
CA ARG A 138 20.23 0.79 10.41
C ARG A 138 20.76 -0.59 10.03
N ALA A 139 20.39 -1.11 8.85
CA ALA A 139 20.90 -2.39 8.37
C ALA A 139 22.38 -2.28 7.95
N THR A 140 22.79 -1.18 7.32
CA THR A 140 24.19 -0.98 6.88
C THR A 140 25.15 -0.71 8.03
N HIS A 141 24.72 -0.05 9.11
CA HIS A 141 25.55 0.14 10.31
C HIS A 141 25.80 -1.15 11.11
N LYS A 142 24.87 -2.12 11.06
CA LYS A 142 25.00 -3.39 11.78
C LYS A 142 25.97 -4.36 11.10
N THR A 143 26.15 -4.27 9.78
CA THR A 143 27.05 -5.15 9.01
C THR A 143 28.52 -4.72 9.06
N LYS A 144 28.83 -3.47 9.42
CA LYS A 144 30.22 -2.96 9.51
C LYS A 144 30.88 -3.13 10.88
N SER A 145 30.19 -3.75 11.84
CA SER A 145 30.65 -3.94 13.22
C SER A 145 30.82 -5.42 13.60
N SER A 146 31.09 -6.28 12.61
CA SER A 146 31.45 -7.69 12.78
C SER A 146 32.71 -8.01 12.01
#